data_AF-A0A7Z7GDL2-F1
#
_entry.id   AF-A0A7Z7GDL2-F1
#
_cell.length_a   1.000
_cell.length_b   1.000
_cell.length_c   1.000
_cell.angle_alpha   90.00
_cell.angle_beta   90.00
_cell.angle_gamma   90.00
#
_symmetry.space_group_name_H-M   'P 1'
#
loop_
_entity.id
_entity.type
_entity.pdbx_description
1 polymer ?
#
loop_
_entity_poly.entity_id
_entity_poly.type
_entity_poly.pdbx_seq_one_letter_code
_entity_poly.pdbx_strand_id
1 'polypeptide(L)' 'MAIFLALSGLAVLLVALVLFLRGRKDAPQGTPLPNGRALVLLTLLGLMLALASQLPIFA' A
#
# COMPACT_ATOMS: atom_id res chain seq x y z
N MET A 1 -1.28 18.38 11.15
CA MET A 1 -0.75 17.93 9.84
C MET A 1 -0.41 16.44 9.85
N ALA A 2 0.39 15.98 10.83
CA ALA A 2 0.82 14.58 10.99
C ALA A 2 -0.32 13.55 10.96
N ILE A 3 -1.37 13.75 11.76
CA ILE A 3 -2.52 12.82 11.86
C ILE A 3 -3.27 12.72 10.53
N PHE A 4 -3.48 13.83 9.83
CA PHE A 4 -4.13 13.83 8.53
C PHE A 4 -3.33 13.03 7.50
N LEU A 5 -2.01 13.22 7.48
CA LEU A 5 -1.10 12.50 6.59
C LEU A 5 -1.10 10.99 6.91
N ALA A 6 -1.01 10.62 8.18
CA ALA A 6 -1.07 9.23 8.63
C ALA A 6 -2.39 8.54 8.25
N LEU A 7 -3.54 9.20 8.47
CA LEU A 7 -4.85 8.65 8.12
C LEU A 7 -5.05 8.54 6.60
N SER A 8 -4.62 9.55 5.83
CA SER A 8 -4.66 9.49 4.36
C SER A 8 -3.79 8.35 3.81
N GLY A 9 -2.62 8.13 4.42
CA GLY A 9 -1.73 7.05 4.03
C GLY A 9 -2.26 5.67 4.34
N LEU A 10 -2.84 5.51 5.54
CA LEU A 10 -3.54 4.28 5.92
C LEU A 10 -4.68 3.96 4.94
N ALA A 11 -5.48 4.96 4.56
CA ALA A 11 -6.57 4.78 3.60
C ALA A 11 -6.06 4.29 2.23
N VAL A 12 -4.98 4.87 1.71
CA VAL A 12 -4.36 4.44 0.43
C VAL A 12 -3.86 2.99 0.52
N LEU A 13 -3.18 2.63 1.61
CA LEU A 13 -2.68 1.27 1.82
C LEU A 13 -3.81 0.24 1.91
N LEU A 14 -4.90 0.58 2.59
CA LEU A 14 -6.08 -0.29 2.68
C LEU A 14 -6.74 -0.48 1.31
N VAL A 15 -6.92 0.58 0.53
CA VAL A 15 -7.48 0.47 -0.83
C VAL A 15 -6.59 -0.42 -1.71
N ALA A 16 -5.28 -0.19 -1.69
CA ALA A 16 -4.34 -0.99 -2.45
C ALA A 16 -4.35 -2.47 -2.02
N LEU A 17 -4.43 -2.74 -0.71
CA LEU A 17 -4.56 -4.10 -0.17
C LEU A 17 -5.86 -4.78 -0.63
N VAL A 18 -6.99 -4.07 -0.60
CA VAL A 18 -8.28 -4.61 -1.05
C VAL A 18 -8.24 -4.95 -2.54
N LEU A 19 -7.67 -4.08 -3.37
CA LEU A 19 -7.52 -4.33 -4.81
C LEU A 19 -6.60 -5.54 -5.07
N PHE A 20 -5.50 -5.65 -4.33
CA PHE A 20 -4.60 -6.80 -4.39
C PHE A 20 -5.31 -8.11 -4.02
N LEU A 21 -6.07 -8.11 -2.92
CA LEU A 21 -6.81 -9.28 -2.47
C LEU A 21 -7.93 -9.67 -3.44
N ARG A 22 -8.64 -8.70 -4.02
CA ARG A 22 -9.67 -8.95 -5.06
C ARG A 22 -9.04 -9.56 -6.31
N GLY A 23 -7.98 -8.95 -6.82
CA GLY A 23 -7.24 -9.48 -7.97
C GLY A 23 -6.72 -10.91 -7.75
N ARG A 24 -6.36 -11.27 -6.51
CA ARG A 24 -6.01 -12.65 -6.16
C ARG A 24 -7.22 -13.58 -6.14
N LYS A 25 -8.37 -13.13 -5.61
CA LYS A 25 -9.60 -13.95 -5.52
C LYS A 25 -10.16 -14.28 -6.91
N ASP A 26 -10.09 -13.31 -7.82
CA ASP A 26 -10.64 -13.44 -9.16
C ASP A 26 -9.68 -14.13 -10.15
N ALA A 27 -8.46 -14.45 -9.70
CA ALA A 27 -7.44 -15.12 -10.50
C ALA A 27 -7.74 -16.64 -10.60
N PRO A 28 -7.83 -17.21 -11.82
CA PRO A 28 -7.98 -18.65 -12.01
C PRO A 28 -6.84 -19.42 -11.32
N GLN A 29 -7.16 -20.56 -10.68
CA GLN A 29 -6.13 -21.42 -10.07
C GLN A 29 -5.09 -21.83 -11.12
N GLY A 30 -3.81 -21.61 -10.81
CA GLY A 30 -2.70 -21.87 -11.73
C GLY A 30 -2.26 -20.67 -12.56
N THR A 31 -2.96 -19.52 -12.48
CA THR A 31 -2.39 -18.26 -12.97
C THR A 31 -1.18 -17.87 -12.12
N PRO A 32 -0.05 -17.45 -12.73
CA PRO A 32 1.06 -16.89 -11.97
C PRO A 32 0.48 -15.76 -11.11
N LEU A 33 0.66 -15.87 -9.79
CA LEU A 33 0.15 -14.88 -8.83
C LEU A 33 0.44 -13.47 -9.38
N PRO A 34 -0.53 -12.54 -9.47
CA PRO A 34 -0.24 -11.18 -9.87
C PRO A 34 0.93 -10.69 -9.02
N ASN A 35 2.01 -10.49 -9.76
CA ASN A 35 3.40 -10.65 -9.40
C ASN A 35 3.75 -10.12 -8.02
N GLY A 36 4.78 -10.68 -7.38
CA GLY A 36 5.44 -10.08 -6.20
C GLY A 36 5.71 -8.56 -6.36
N ARG A 37 5.78 -8.05 -7.60
CA ARG A 37 5.75 -6.62 -7.95
C ARG A 37 4.62 -5.81 -7.30
N ALA A 38 3.37 -6.31 -7.27
CA ALA A 38 2.25 -5.57 -6.69
C ALA A 38 2.39 -5.44 -5.17
N LEU A 39 2.82 -6.53 -4.49
CA LEU A 39 3.19 -6.48 -3.09
C LEU A 39 4.38 -5.57 -2.86
N VAL A 40 5.46 -5.70 -3.65
CA VAL A 40 6.64 -4.84 -3.58
C VAL A 40 6.27 -3.36 -3.72
N LEU A 41 5.41 -3.01 -4.67
CA LEU A 41 4.93 -1.63 -4.83
C LEU A 41 4.15 -1.16 -3.61
N LEU A 42 3.25 -1.99 -3.07
CA LEU A 42 2.51 -1.69 -1.84
C LEU A 42 3.44 -1.46 -0.65
N THR A 43 4.44 -2.33 -0.48
CA THR A 43 5.42 -2.23 0.60
C THR A 43 6.28 -0.98 0.44
N LEU A 44 6.74 -0.69 -0.77
CA LEU A 44 7.60 0.46 -1.07
C LEU A 44 6.84 1.78 -0.91
N LEU A 45 5.57 1.82 -1.29
CA LEU A 45 4.69 2.99 -1.11
C LEU A 45 4.41 3.24 0.38
N GLY A 46 4.16 2.18 1.17
CA GLY A 46 4.04 2.28 2.63
C GLY A 46 5.33 2.76 3.31
N LEU A 47 6.49 2.26 2.85
CA LEU A 47 7.80 2.69 3.35
C LEU A 47 8.09 4.16 3.05
N MET A 48 7.80 4.61 1.84
CA MET A 48 7.93 6.02 1.44
C MET A 48 7.05 6.94 2.30
N LEU A 49 5.83 6.51 2.59
CA LEU A 49 4.92 7.26 3.46
C LEU A 49 5.41 7.32 4.91
N ALA A 50 5.94 6.22 5.44
CA ALA A 50 6.53 6.19 6.77
C ALA A 50 7.74 7.13 6.86
N LEU A 51 8.64 7.09 5.88
CA LEU A 51 9.79 8.00 5.81
C LEU A 51 9.35 9.47 5.65
N ALA A 52 8.36 9.75 4.79
CA ALA A 52 7.82 11.10 4.61
C ALA A 52 7.19 11.63 5.90
N SER A 53 6.55 10.77 6.71
CA SER A 53 5.97 11.17 7.99
C SER A 53 7.00 11.57 9.04
N GLN A 54 8.28 11.24 8.85
CA GLN A 54 9.39 11.62 9.75
C GLN A 54 9.99 12.99 9.41
N LEU A 55 9.56 13.65 8.32
CA LEU A 55 10.09 14.97 7.97
C LEU A 55 9.69 16.03 9.00
N PRO A 56 10.56 17.01 9.33
CA PRO A 56 10.31 18.02 10.36
C PRO A 56 9.05 18.86 10.14
N ILE A 57 8.59 18.98 8.88
CA ILE A 57 7.36 19.71 8.53
C ILE A 57 6.09 18.97 8.98
N PHE A 58 6.22 17.69 9.33
CA PHE A 58 5.16 16.81 9.79
C PHE A 58 5.35 16.31 11.23
N ALA A 59 6.45 16.67 11.90
CA ALA A 59 6.72 16.38 13.30
C ALA A 59 5.97 17.31 14.25
#